data_AF-A0A519PQL6-F1
#
_entry.id   AF-A0A519PQL6-F1
#
_cell.length_a   1.000
_cell.length_b   1.000
_cell.length_c   1.000
_cell.angle_alpha   90.00
_cell.angle_beta   90.00
_cell.angle_gamma   90.00
#
_symmetry.space_group_name_H-M   'P 1'
#
loop_
_entity.id
_entity.type
_entity.pdbx_description
1 polymer ?
#
loop_
_entity_poly.entity_id
_entity_poly.type
_entity_poly.pdbx_seq_one_letter_code
_entity_poly.pdbx_strand_id
1 'polypeptide(L)'
;MLRRLFSGLAAALCLAAGPAFAEDPPLVAGAVYDPAIPSLESVVGHPTGADITRVADIRRYFEALRAAAPDRVAMGEIARTVEGRPTYWVALGSARNIARLDQIKANARALADPRRTTPAQAQAIIADQPVIVWLAFSVHGNEISPADASIALARHLLAARDATTQAYLQNTVVV
;
A
#
# COMPACT_ATOMS: atom_id res chain seq x y z
N MET A 1 -67.36 -19.97 -27.91
CA MET A 1 -66.02 -20.42 -28.33
C MET A 1 -64.99 -19.46 -27.78
N LEU A 2 -64.19 -19.98 -26.86
CA LEU A 2 -63.26 -19.27 -25.99
C LEU A 2 -61.91 -19.11 -26.70
N ARG A 3 -61.33 -17.91 -26.75
CA ARG A 3 -59.87 -17.75 -26.94
C ARG A 3 -59.38 -16.41 -26.39
N ARG A 4 -58.87 -16.48 -25.16
CA ARG A 4 -58.04 -15.46 -24.50
C ARG A 4 -56.65 -15.51 -25.12
N LEU A 5 -56.12 -14.36 -25.52
CA LEU A 5 -54.69 -14.19 -25.84
C LEU A 5 -54.07 -13.34 -24.73
N PHE A 6 -53.42 -14.02 -23.79
CA PHE A 6 -52.49 -13.41 -22.84
C PHE A 6 -51.15 -13.21 -23.56
N SER A 7 -50.81 -11.96 -23.89
CA SER A 7 -49.45 -11.61 -24.31
C SER A 7 -48.64 -11.28 -23.07
N GLY A 8 -47.83 -12.26 -22.63
CA GLY A 8 -46.87 -12.08 -21.54
C GLY A 8 -45.69 -11.22 -21.99
N LEU A 9 -45.42 -10.16 -21.24
CA LEU A 9 -44.24 -9.32 -21.38
C LEU A 9 -43.08 -10.00 -20.62
N ALA A 10 -42.18 -10.66 -21.33
CA ALA A 10 -40.94 -11.17 -20.75
C ALA A 10 -39.91 -10.03 -20.69
N ALA A 11 -39.68 -9.47 -19.50
CA ALA A 11 -38.59 -8.54 -19.26
C ALA A 11 -37.26 -9.32 -19.20
N ALA A 12 -36.40 -9.12 -20.19
CA ALA A 12 -35.05 -9.68 -20.21
C ALA A 12 -34.17 -8.90 -19.21
N LEU A 13 -33.80 -9.54 -18.10
CA LEU A 13 -32.81 -9.04 -17.16
C LEU A 13 -31.41 -9.33 -17.73
N CYS A 14 -30.84 -8.39 -18.48
CA CYS A 14 -29.44 -8.48 -18.89
C CYS A 14 -28.53 -8.22 -17.68
N LEU A 15 -28.07 -9.27 -17.01
CA LEU A 15 -26.88 -9.18 -16.15
C LEU A 15 -25.67 -8.93 -17.05
N ALA A 16 -25.18 -7.70 -17.07
CA ALA A 16 -23.86 -7.39 -17.61
C ALA A 16 -22.80 -7.94 -16.66
N ALA A 17 -22.41 -9.20 -16.83
CA ALA A 17 -21.19 -9.72 -16.24
C ALA A 17 -20.01 -9.11 -17.00
N GLY A 18 -19.37 -8.10 -16.41
CA GLY A 18 -18.07 -7.62 -16.90
C GLY A 18 -17.02 -8.73 -16.85
N PRO A 19 -15.94 -8.63 -17.63
CA PRO A 19 -14.87 -9.63 -17.58
C PRO A 19 -14.33 -9.72 -16.15
N ALA A 20 -14.43 -10.90 -15.55
CA ALA A 20 -13.75 -11.22 -14.31
C ALA A 20 -12.27 -11.43 -14.65
N PHE A 21 -11.46 -10.38 -14.50
CA PHE A 21 -10.01 -10.55 -14.46
C PHE A 21 -9.69 -11.32 -13.17
N ALA A 22 -8.95 -12.42 -13.30
CA ALA A 22 -8.47 -13.15 -12.14
C ALA A 22 -7.44 -12.26 -11.45
N GLU A 23 -7.77 -11.75 -10.26
CA GLU A 23 -6.83 -10.96 -9.47
C GLU A 23 -5.58 -11.80 -9.14
N ASP A 24 -4.42 -11.14 -9.13
CA ASP A 24 -3.18 -11.71 -8.62
C ASP A 24 -3.39 -12.45 -7.29
N PRO A 25 -2.79 -13.64 -7.11
CA PRO A 25 -2.84 -14.31 -5.83
C PRO A 25 -2.24 -13.38 -4.76
N PRO A 26 -2.80 -13.38 -3.53
CA PRO A 26 -2.27 -12.56 -2.46
C PRO A 26 -0.83 -12.97 -2.14
N LEU A 27 -0.02 -11.98 -1.73
CA LEU A 27 1.38 -12.19 -1.35
C LEU A 27 1.52 -13.25 -0.25
N VAL A 28 0.59 -13.24 0.70
CA VAL A 28 0.45 -14.28 1.73
C VAL A 28 -0.76 -15.14 1.37
N ALA A 29 -0.53 -16.45 1.24
CA ALA A 29 -1.58 -17.39 0.89
C ALA A 29 -2.77 -17.30 1.86
N GLY A 30 -3.98 -17.21 1.31
CA GLY A 30 -5.22 -17.12 2.07
C GLY A 30 -5.58 -15.72 2.58
N ALA A 31 -4.77 -14.69 2.33
CA ALA A 31 -5.16 -13.33 2.66
C ALA A 31 -6.33 -12.86 1.77
N VAL A 32 -7.29 -12.17 2.39
CA VAL A 32 -8.43 -11.55 1.69
C VAL A 32 -8.14 -10.06 1.56
N TYR A 33 -8.11 -9.58 0.32
CA TYR A 33 -7.81 -8.19 0.01
C TYR A 33 -9.07 -7.34 -0.08
N ASP A 34 -8.96 -6.11 0.39
CA ASP A 34 -9.94 -5.05 0.20
C ASP A 34 -9.92 -4.59 -1.27
N PRO A 35 -11.00 -4.77 -2.04
CA PRO A 35 -11.04 -4.38 -3.45
C PRO A 35 -10.98 -2.86 -3.66
N ALA A 36 -11.15 -2.06 -2.59
CA ALA A 36 -10.92 -0.62 -2.66
C ALA A 36 -9.45 -0.25 -2.87
N ILE A 37 -8.51 -1.17 -2.56
CA ILE A 37 -7.08 -0.97 -2.81
C ILE A 37 -6.73 -1.53 -4.19
N PRO A 38 -6.27 -0.68 -5.13
CA PRO A 38 -6.07 -1.09 -6.52
C PRO A 38 -4.98 -2.15 -6.65
N SER A 39 -5.15 -3.05 -7.63
CA SER A 39 -4.11 -3.98 -8.07
C SER A 39 -3.10 -3.30 -8.99
N LEU A 40 -1.90 -3.86 -9.10
CA LEU A 40 -0.92 -3.40 -10.09
C LEU A 40 -1.52 -3.45 -11.50
N GLU A 41 -2.19 -4.55 -11.84
CA GLU A 41 -2.84 -4.74 -13.14
C GLU A 41 -3.88 -3.66 -13.44
N SER A 42 -4.69 -3.25 -12.46
CA SER A 42 -5.70 -2.21 -12.66
C SER A 42 -5.11 -0.82 -12.94
N VAL A 43 -3.85 -0.57 -12.56
CA VAL A 43 -3.17 0.74 -12.70
C VAL A 43 -2.11 0.75 -13.80
N VAL A 44 -1.50 -0.40 -14.07
CA VAL A 44 -0.33 -0.54 -14.96
C VAL A 44 -0.60 -1.50 -16.12
N GLY A 45 -1.61 -2.37 -16.02
CA GLY A 45 -2.02 -3.26 -17.12
C GLY A 45 -1.34 -4.62 -17.13
N HIS A 46 -0.55 -4.96 -16.11
CA HIS A 46 -0.02 -6.31 -15.92
C HIS A 46 0.02 -6.71 -14.43
N PRO A 47 -0.09 -8.01 -14.13
CA PRO A 47 0.06 -8.53 -12.78
C PRO A 47 1.50 -8.42 -12.25
N THR A 48 1.66 -8.59 -10.95
CA THR A 48 2.97 -8.56 -10.27
C THR A 48 3.84 -9.72 -10.75
N GLY A 49 5.10 -9.44 -11.14
CA GLY A 49 6.05 -10.47 -11.59
C GLY A 49 5.81 -10.99 -13.00
N ALA A 50 4.79 -10.52 -13.72
CA ALA A 50 4.54 -10.90 -15.11
C ALA A 50 5.33 -10.07 -16.13
N ASP A 51 5.65 -8.81 -15.80
CA ASP A 51 6.50 -7.93 -16.60
C ASP A 51 7.28 -6.98 -15.70
N ILE A 52 8.35 -6.38 -16.22
CA ILE A 52 9.17 -5.41 -15.51
C ILE A 52 8.42 -4.08 -15.40
N THR A 53 8.01 -3.74 -14.19
CA THR A 53 7.36 -2.46 -13.90
C THR A 53 8.36 -1.31 -14.09
N ARG A 54 8.10 -0.38 -15.03
CA ARG A 54 9.00 0.77 -15.26
C ARG A 54 8.91 1.76 -14.10
N VAL A 55 9.99 2.49 -13.82
CA VAL A 55 10.06 3.49 -12.72
C VAL A 55 8.87 4.46 -12.70
N ALA A 56 8.43 4.94 -13.86
CA ALA A 56 7.27 5.84 -13.96
C ALA A 56 5.94 5.14 -13.56
N ASP A 57 5.80 3.86 -13.91
CA ASP A 57 4.64 3.04 -13.58
C ASP A 57 4.64 2.65 -12.10
N ILE A 58 5.80 2.36 -11.52
CA ILE A 58 5.96 2.15 -10.07
C ILE A 58 5.47 3.39 -9.31
N ARG A 59 5.94 4.59 -9.72
CA ARG A 59 5.49 5.84 -9.10
C ARG A 59 3.98 6.05 -9.27
N ARG A 60 3.43 5.80 -10.47
CA ARG A 60 1.99 5.90 -10.73
C ARG A 60 1.21 4.97 -9.80
N TYR A 61 1.70 3.75 -9.58
CA TYR A 61 1.07 2.79 -8.69
C TYR A 61 1.07 3.25 -7.22
N PHE A 62 2.18 3.75 -6.69
CA PHE A 62 2.21 4.28 -5.32
C PHE A 62 1.33 5.52 -5.14
N GLU A 63 1.20 6.38 -6.15
CA GLU A 63 0.23 7.49 -6.11
C GLU A 63 -1.22 6.99 -6.13
N ALA A 64 -1.51 5.91 -6.85
CA ALA A 64 -2.84 5.27 -6.83
C ALA A 64 -3.15 4.66 -5.46
N LEU A 65 -2.18 4.00 -4.81
CA LEU A 65 -2.31 3.51 -3.44
C LEU A 65 -2.57 4.66 -2.46
N ARG A 66 -1.84 5.77 -2.59
CA ARG A 66 -2.05 6.96 -1.77
C ARG A 66 -3.43 7.57 -1.98
N ALA A 67 -3.93 7.60 -3.20
CA ALA A 67 -5.28 8.09 -3.49
C ALA A 67 -6.37 7.18 -2.89
N ALA A 68 -6.15 5.86 -2.89
CA ALA A 68 -7.09 4.88 -2.34
C ALA A 68 -7.11 4.83 -0.81
N ALA A 69 -5.97 5.11 -0.16
CA ALA A 69 -5.82 5.06 1.29
C ALA A 69 -5.04 6.29 1.84
N PRO A 70 -5.57 7.51 1.66
CA PRO A 70 -4.83 8.76 1.92
C PRO A 70 -4.50 8.99 3.40
N ASP A 71 -5.21 8.34 4.31
CA ASP A 71 -4.95 8.36 5.74
C ASP A 71 -3.91 7.31 6.17
N ARG A 72 -3.61 6.32 5.32
CA ARG A 72 -2.68 5.21 5.62
C ARG A 72 -1.40 5.25 4.80
N VAL A 73 -1.27 6.21 3.88
CA VAL A 73 -0.13 6.36 2.98
C VAL A 73 0.34 7.81 2.95
N ALA A 74 1.62 8.03 3.24
CA ALA A 74 2.30 9.29 2.96
C ALA A 74 3.44 9.04 1.97
N MET A 75 3.75 10.02 1.14
CA MET A 75 4.81 9.90 0.13
C MET A 75 5.48 11.25 -0.08
N GLY A 76 6.76 11.24 -0.40
CA GLY A 76 7.50 12.45 -0.72
C GLY A 76 8.80 12.17 -1.46
N GLU A 77 9.43 13.21 -1.99
CA GLU A 77 10.77 13.14 -2.58
C GLU A 77 11.83 13.14 -1.46
N ILE A 78 12.85 12.28 -1.56
CA ILE A 78 13.98 12.24 -0.61
C ILE A 78 15.27 12.78 -1.24
N ALA A 79 15.48 12.55 -2.53
CA ALA A 79 16.68 12.99 -3.24
C ALA A 79 16.45 12.97 -4.76
N ARG A 80 17.54 13.24 -5.49
CA ARG A 80 17.62 13.09 -6.95
C ARG A 80 18.84 12.25 -7.31
N THR A 81 18.72 11.46 -8.38
CA THR A 81 19.84 10.70 -8.94
C THR A 81 20.85 11.61 -9.63
N VAL A 82 21.99 11.06 -10.02
CA VAL A 82 23.00 11.76 -10.85
C VAL A 82 22.46 12.22 -12.21
N GLU A 83 21.43 11.56 -12.73
CA GLU A 83 20.72 11.94 -13.97
C GLU A 83 19.51 12.86 -13.69
N GLY A 84 19.37 13.37 -12.46
CA GLY A 84 18.30 14.30 -12.07
C GLY A 84 16.93 13.66 -11.83
N ARG A 85 16.82 12.32 -11.87
CA ARG A 85 15.54 11.62 -11.61
C ARG A 85 15.17 11.72 -10.12
N PRO A 86 13.91 12.03 -9.77
CA PRO A 86 13.48 12.06 -8.37
C PRO A 86 13.50 10.66 -7.77
N THR A 87 13.98 10.54 -6.53
CA THR A 87 13.80 9.36 -5.68
C THR A 87 12.83 9.71 -4.57
N TYR A 88 11.96 8.76 -4.22
CA TYR A 88 10.87 9.00 -3.28
C TYR A 88 10.89 7.99 -2.14
N TRP A 89 10.19 8.34 -1.06
CA TRP A 89 9.86 7.47 0.06
C TRP A 89 8.34 7.30 0.13
N VAL A 90 7.88 6.17 0.67
CA VAL A 90 6.46 5.90 0.93
C VAL A 90 6.33 5.37 2.33
N ALA A 91 5.64 6.09 3.21
CA ALA A 91 5.31 5.61 4.55
C ALA A 91 3.91 4.98 4.57
N LEU A 92 3.84 3.75 5.07
CA LEU A 92 2.61 2.97 5.26
C LEU A 92 2.39 2.74 6.76
N GLY A 93 1.16 2.96 7.23
CA GLY A 93 0.82 2.80 8.63
C GLY A 93 -0.67 2.96 8.91
N SER A 94 -1.06 2.84 10.17
CA SER A 94 -2.41 3.21 10.61
C SER A 94 -2.67 4.72 10.44
N ALA A 95 -3.95 5.10 10.33
CA ALA A 95 -4.36 6.50 10.27
C ALA A 95 -3.78 7.35 11.42
N ARG A 96 -3.74 6.77 12.63
CA ARG A 96 -3.13 7.40 13.80
C ARG A 96 -1.63 7.65 13.60
N ASN A 97 -0.88 6.70 13.04
CA ASN A 97 0.56 6.82 12.87
C ASN A 97 0.91 7.79 11.73
N ILE A 98 0.21 7.71 10.59
CA ILE A 98 0.45 8.59 9.45
C ILE A 98 0.11 10.04 9.78
N ALA A 99 -0.95 10.30 10.55
CA ALA A 99 -1.30 11.66 10.98
C ALA A 99 -0.26 12.33 11.91
N ARG A 100 0.69 11.56 12.46
CA ARG A 100 1.69 12.06 13.44
C ARG A 100 3.14 11.75 13.05
N LEU A 101 3.43 11.59 11.76
CA LEU A 101 4.78 11.22 11.27
C LEU A 101 5.87 12.18 11.75
N ASP A 102 5.60 13.49 11.83
CA ASP A 102 6.59 14.46 12.32
C ASP A 102 6.95 14.22 13.79
N GLN A 103 5.96 13.89 14.63
CA GLN A 103 6.20 13.52 16.02
C GLN A 103 6.99 12.21 16.13
N ILE A 104 6.62 11.20 15.33
CA ILE A 104 7.33 9.90 15.26
C ILE A 104 8.80 10.11 14.88
N LYS A 105 9.07 10.98 13.91
CA LYS A 105 10.42 11.35 13.47
C LYS A 105 11.19 12.12 14.55
N ALA A 106 10.55 13.04 15.26
CA ALA A 106 11.15 13.78 16.36
C ALA A 106 11.52 12.85 17.54
N ASN A 107 10.60 11.94 17.91
CA ASN A 107 10.80 10.92 18.92
C ASN A 107 11.98 10.00 18.59
N ALA A 108 12.05 9.50 17.35
CA ALA A 108 13.16 8.66 16.90
C ALA A 108 14.52 9.39 17.03
N ARG A 109 14.58 10.69 16.70
CA ARG A 109 15.78 11.51 16.89
C ARG A 109 16.14 11.72 18.35
N ALA A 110 15.14 11.91 19.21
CA ALA A 110 15.34 12.05 20.65
C ALA A 110 15.91 10.75 21.25
N LEU A 111 15.34 9.59 20.89
CA LEU A 111 15.84 8.29 21.33
C LEU A 111 17.26 7.97 20.82
N ALA A 112 17.62 8.47 19.63
CA ALA A 112 18.95 8.27 19.06
C ALA A 112 20.05 9.12 19.73
N ASP A 113 19.71 10.14 20.52
CA ASP A 113 20.67 11.01 21.20
C ASP A 113 20.47 10.99 22.73
N PRO A 114 21.14 10.08 23.46
CA PRO A 114 20.99 9.97 24.91
C PRO A 114 21.54 11.18 25.69
N ARG A 115 22.27 12.10 25.04
CA ARG A 115 22.73 13.36 25.67
C ARG A 115 21.59 14.37 25.82
N ARG A 116 20.50 14.19 25.07
CA ARG A 116 19.36 15.13 25.00
C ARG A 116 18.07 14.56 25.58
N THR A 117 18.05 13.27 25.89
CA THR A 117 16.86 12.54 26.33
C THR A 117 17.18 11.79 27.61
N THR A 118 16.52 12.16 28.70
CA THR A 118 16.67 11.45 29.99
C THR A 118 16.02 10.07 29.92
N PRO A 119 16.41 9.11 30.79
CA PRO A 119 15.78 7.79 30.83
C PRO A 119 14.25 7.84 31.01
N ALA A 120 13.74 8.76 31.82
CA ALA A 120 12.29 8.93 32.02
C ALA A 120 11.58 9.41 30.74
N GLN A 121 12.18 10.36 30.02
CA GLN A 121 11.65 10.83 28.73
C GLN A 121 11.70 9.72 27.67
N ALA A 122 12.79 8.96 27.62
CA ALA A 122 12.92 7.82 26.71
C ALA A 122 11.81 6.79 26.96
N GLN A 123 11.54 6.44 28.23
CA GLN A 123 10.49 5.49 28.58
C GLN A 123 9.09 6.00 28.17
N ALA A 124 8.83 7.29 28.36
CA ALA A 124 7.57 7.90 27.92
C ALA A 124 7.41 7.88 26.40
N ILE A 125 8.48 8.11 25.64
CA ILE A 125 8.47 8.01 24.17
C ILE A 125 8.21 6.56 23.74
N ILE A 126 8.95 5.60 24.30
CA ILE A 126 8.87 4.18 23.93
C ILE A 126 7.46 3.62 24.12
N ALA A 127 6.72 4.09 25.12
CA ALA A 127 5.37 3.61 25.42
C ALA A 127 4.36 3.81 24.27
N ASP A 128 4.58 4.76 23.37
CA ASP A 128 3.63 5.10 22.29
C ASP A 128 4.28 5.26 20.90
N GLN A 129 5.61 5.09 20.80
CA GLN A 129 6.37 5.20 19.56
C GLN A 129 6.23 3.91 18.74
N PRO A 130 5.70 3.96 17.50
CA PRO A 130 5.70 2.79 16.63
C PRO A 130 7.12 2.46 16.18
N VAL A 131 7.36 1.19 15.89
CA VAL A 131 8.61 0.76 15.27
C VAL A 131 8.68 1.33 13.86
N ILE A 132 9.81 1.98 13.53
CA ILE A 132 10.08 2.43 12.16
C ILE A 132 10.80 1.28 11.44
N VAL A 133 10.18 0.75 10.40
CA VAL A 133 10.76 -0.30 9.55
C VAL A 133 11.16 0.35 8.23
N TRP A 134 12.46 0.46 7.97
CA TRP A 134 12.98 1.09 6.75
C TRP A 134 13.42 0.03 5.74
N LEU A 135 12.80 0.01 4.56
CA LEU A 135 13.04 -0.96 3.49
C LEU A 135 13.49 -0.22 2.22
N ALA A 136 14.78 -0.35 1.90
CA ALA A 136 15.34 0.23 0.68
C ALA A 136 15.34 -0.80 -0.46
N PHE A 137 14.59 -0.50 -1.54
CA PHE A 137 14.48 -1.37 -2.70
C PHE A 137 15.30 -0.84 -3.89
N SER A 138 15.85 -1.76 -4.69
CA SER A 138 16.52 -1.48 -5.96
C SER A 138 17.73 -0.54 -5.85
N VAL A 139 18.57 -0.75 -4.83
CA VAL A 139 19.86 -0.04 -4.70
C VAL A 139 20.84 -0.39 -5.83
N HIS A 140 20.77 -1.63 -6.33
CA HIS A 140 21.45 -2.05 -7.56
C HIS A 140 20.46 -2.02 -8.73
N GLY A 141 20.78 -1.28 -9.78
CA GLY A 141 19.86 -1.07 -10.92
C GLY A 141 19.65 -2.31 -11.81
N ASN A 142 20.50 -3.33 -11.69
CA ASN A 142 20.39 -4.60 -12.42
C ASN A 142 19.69 -5.71 -11.61
N GLU A 143 19.21 -5.42 -10.40
CA GLU A 143 18.38 -6.31 -9.59
C GLU A 143 16.92 -5.91 -9.74
N ILE A 144 16.16 -6.72 -10.47
CA ILE A 144 14.81 -6.34 -10.93
C ILE A 144 13.73 -6.67 -9.89
N SER A 145 13.94 -7.70 -9.08
CA SER A 145 12.95 -8.20 -8.12
C SER A 145 12.61 -7.26 -6.96
N PRO A 146 13.51 -6.42 -6.40
CA PRO A 146 13.15 -5.56 -5.27
C PRO A 146 12.07 -4.53 -5.62
N ALA A 147 12.04 -4.04 -6.86
CA ALA A 147 11.02 -3.10 -7.31
C ALA A 147 9.62 -3.72 -7.22
N ASP A 148 9.43 -4.91 -7.77
CA ASP A 148 8.17 -5.65 -7.71
C ASP A 148 7.83 -6.11 -6.28
N ALA A 149 8.84 -6.46 -5.47
CA ALA A 149 8.64 -6.78 -4.06
C ALA A 149 8.04 -5.60 -3.27
N SER A 150 8.49 -4.36 -3.56
CA SER A 150 7.94 -3.15 -2.92
C SER A 150 6.46 -2.95 -3.24
N ILE A 151 6.06 -3.21 -4.50
CA ILE A 151 4.69 -3.13 -4.99
C ILE A 151 3.80 -4.16 -4.27
N ALA A 152 4.26 -5.41 -4.24
CA ALA A 152 3.52 -6.52 -3.64
C ALA A 152 3.33 -6.30 -2.13
N LEU A 153 4.40 -5.90 -1.43
CA LEU A 153 4.37 -5.62 0.00
C LEU A 153 3.41 -4.46 0.32
N ALA A 154 3.52 -3.35 -0.41
CA ALA A 154 2.67 -2.18 -0.17
C ALA A 154 1.19 -2.50 -0.35
N ARG A 155 0.84 -3.23 -1.43
CA ARG A 155 -0.54 -3.69 -1.65
C ARG A 155 -1.00 -4.61 -0.52
N HIS A 156 -0.17 -5.57 -0.14
CA HIS A 156 -0.51 -6.52 0.92
C HIS A 156 -0.82 -5.80 2.24
N LEU A 157 0.07 -4.90 2.67
CA LEU A 157 -0.10 -4.14 3.91
C LEU A 157 -1.40 -3.30 3.89
N LEU A 158 -1.73 -2.67 2.77
CA LEU A 158 -2.91 -1.81 2.67
C LEU A 158 -4.23 -2.57 2.48
N ALA A 159 -4.19 -3.68 1.73
CA ALA A 159 -5.38 -4.40 1.29
C ALA A 159 -5.74 -5.57 2.20
N ALA A 160 -4.78 -6.23 2.86
CA ALA A 160 -5.08 -7.41 3.65
C ALA A 160 -5.92 -7.07 4.89
N ARG A 161 -7.03 -7.81 5.04
CA ARG A 161 -8.01 -7.61 6.12
C ARG A 161 -7.75 -8.46 7.36
N ASP A 162 -6.68 -9.25 7.37
CA ASP A 162 -6.37 -10.13 8.50
C ASP A 162 -5.85 -9.34 9.71
N ALA A 163 -6.12 -9.87 10.90
CA ALA A 163 -5.78 -9.21 12.16
C ALA A 163 -4.27 -8.99 12.34
N THR A 164 -3.43 -9.86 11.77
CA THR A 164 -1.97 -9.76 11.88
C THR A 164 -1.46 -8.54 11.10
N THR A 165 -1.89 -8.37 9.86
CA THR A 165 -1.51 -7.20 9.03
C THR A 165 -2.02 -5.90 9.65
N GLN A 166 -3.25 -5.89 10.18
CA GLN A 166 -3.78 -4.72 10.89
C GLN A 166 -2.95 -4.40 12.15
N ALA A 167 -2.52 -5.42 12.90
CA ALA A 167 -1.64 -5.23 14.04
C ALA A 167 -0.26 -4.67 13.63
N TYR A 168 0.29 -5.08 12.48
CA TYR A 168 1.52 -4.48 11.95
C TYR A 168 1.34 -2.98 11.71
N LEU A 169 0.33 -2.57 10.94
CA LEU A 169 0.09 -1.14 10.64
C LEU A 169 -0.19 -0.29 11.89
N GLN A 170 -0.77 -0.88 12.94
CA GLN A 170 -0.99 -0.19 14.22
C GLN A 170 0.32 0.06 14.98
N ASN A 171 1.26 -0.89 14.95
CA ASN A 171 2.48 -0.88 15.75
C ASN A 171 3.72 -0.42 14.99
N THR A 172 3.64 -0.29 13.67
CA THR A 172 4.75 0.11 12.82
C THR A 172 4.41 1.31 11.93
N VAL A 173 5.47 1.97 11.46
CA VAL A 173 5.47 2.74 10.23
C VAL A 173 6.49 2.08 9.31
N VAL A 174 6.03 1.52 8.19
CA VAL A 174 6.90 0.92 7.17
C VAL A 174 7.23 2.00 6.15
N VAL A 175 8.52 2.24 5.89
CA VAL A 175 9.04 3.28 4.98
C VAL A 175 9.90 2.66 3.89
#